data_AF-A0A955RC75-F1
#
_entry.id   AF-A0A955RC75-F1
#
_cell.length_a   1.000
_cell.length_b   1.000
_cell.length_c   1.000
_cell.angle_alpha   90.00
_cell.angle_beta   90.00
_cell.angle_gamma   90.00
#
_symmetry.space_group_name_H-M   'P 1'
#
loop_
_entity.id
_entity.type
_entity.pdbx_description
1 polymer ?
#
loop_
_entity_poly.entity_id
_entity_poly.type
_entity_poly.pdbx_seq_one_letter_code
_entity_poly.pdbx_strand_id
1 'polypeptide(L)'
;MIVFVASLTTSAWAQQDAALCKGGFSEQDLGVRLESIDTAIVTAETAVARRLADKTVKQLGCLERVIGAEHLATLGFQLALLAYQDQDETAALRWVRMARQASPESDWPTWLSPAHPLRQLHADAGPPSPSAGAGRMVPPKGGGLFVDGSFADEVSGFEDVPAFLQVADVTGTVIQSQWVEADQFPADWVGSPGAPPSAPRWWTEDGFDPTKARRAPNDRAPIVPIVATTGLALTSGTLYLLSALSVSGLEQATTESELAGARTRTNTLAMGSLVTGVGAVGAGVTVVLAADGGGLGFGFRF
;
A
#
# COMPACT_ATOMS: atom_id res chain seq x y z
N MET A 1 -30.07 -30.28 29.55
CA MET A 1 -28.62 -30.30 29.27
C MET A 1 -28.42 -29.53 27.97
N ILE A 2 -27.98 -28.28 28.04
CA ILE A 2 -27.81 -27.38 26.89
C ILE A 2 -26.33 -27.40 26.53
N VAL A 3 -26.01 -27.88 25.33
CA VAL A 3 -24.64 -27.93 24.80
C VAL A 3 -24.40 -26.62 24.05
N PHE A 4 -23.55 -25.76 24.60
CA PHE A 4 -23.00 -24.60 23.89
C PHE A 4 -21.89 -25.06 22.96
N VAL A 5 -22.16 -25.04 21.65
CA VAL A 5 -21.11 -25.15 20.62
C VAL A 5 -20.60 -23.74 20.37
N ALA A 6 -19.49 -23.38 21.02
CA ALA A 6 -18.80 -22.12 20.73
C ALA A 6 -18.04 -22.27 19.40
N SER A 7 -18.50 -21.57 18.36
CA SER A 7 -17.86 -21.52 17.05
C SER A 7 -16.51 -20.80 17.14
N LEU A 8 -15.42 -21.56 17.12
CA LEU A 8 -14.03 -21.09 17.10
C LEU A 8 -13.54 -20.70 15.69
N THR A 9 -14.39 -20.14 14.82
CA THR A 9 -14.02 -19.86 13.41
C THR A 9 -13.37 -18.49 13.19
N THR A 10 -13.24 -17.65 14.22
CA THR A 10 -12.70 -16.28 14.07
C THR A 10 -11.17 -16.18 14.08
N SER A 11 -10.43 -17.24 14.43
CA SER A 11 -8.97 -17.13 14.67
C SER A 11 -8.06 -17.39 13.45
N ALA A 12 -8.57 -17.97 12.36
CA ALA A 12 -7.72 -18.33 11.20
C ALA A 12 -7.42 -17.14 10.27
N TRP A 13 -8.35 -16.20 10.11
CA TRP A 13 -8.18 -15.02 9.27
C TRP A 13 -7.17 -14.04 9.87
N ALA A 14 -7.27 -13.79 11.17
CA ALA A 14 -6.37 -12.89 11.89
C ALA A 14 -4.88 -13.27 11.82
N GLN A 15 -4.54 -14.55 11.64
CA GLN A 15 -3.14 -14.99 11.53
C GLN A 15 -2.53 -14.78 10.14
N GLN A 16 -3.32 -14.89 9.06
CA GLN A 16 -2.83 -14.60 7.71
C GLN A 16 -2.58 -13.10 7.51
N ASP A 17 -3.42 -12.26 8.11
CA ASP A 17 -3.30 -10.81 8.04
C ASP A 17 -2.00 -10.32 8.68
N ALA A 18 -1.60 -10.90 9.82
CA ALA A 18 -0.37 -10.54 10.52
C ALA A 18 0.90 -10.78 9.68
N ALA A 19 0.92 -11.81 8.82
CA ALA A 19 2.05 -12.07 7.93
C ALA A 19 2.08 -11.10 6.73
N LEU A 20 0.91 -10.70 6.22
CA LEU A 20 0.76 -9.75 5.12
C LEU A 20 1.15 -8.32 5.52
N CYS A 21 0.89 -7.94 6.77
CA CYS A 21 1.20 -6.62 7.31
C CYS A 21 2.59 -6.52 7.95
N LYS A 22 3.41 -7.58 7.87
CA LYS A 22 4.75 -7.59 8.46
C LYS A 22 5.69 -6.67 7.67
N GLY A 23 6.00 -5.51 8.25
CA GLY A 23 6.88 -4.49 7.67
C GLY A 23 6.20 -3.20 7.25
N GLY A 24 4.89 -3.06 7.52
CA GLY A 24 4.10 -1.91 7.09
C GLY A 24 3.70 -2.01 5.61
N PHE A 25 2.69 -1.23 5.23
CA PHE A 25 2.35 -0.98 3.83
C PHE A 25 2.12 0.52 3.68
N SER A 26 3.09 1.20 3.06
CA SER A 26 3.03 2.65 2.88
C SER A 26 2.30 3.02 1.60
N GLU A 27 1.90 4.29 1.49
CA GLU A 27 1.35 4.83 0.24
C GLU A 27 2.37 4.77 -0.92
N GLN A 28 3.67 4.89 -0.61
CA GLN A 28 4.73 4.71 -1.61
C GLN A 28 4.76 3.26 -2.12
N ASP A 29 4.63 2.27 -1.24
CA ASP A 29 4.57 0.86 -1.63
C ASP A 29 3.34 0.58 -2.50
N LEU A 30 2.20 1.21 -2.17
CA LEU A 30 0.99 1.15 -2.97
C LEU A 30 1.23 1.74 -4.36
N GLY A 31 1.81 2.93 -4.48
CA GLY A 31 2.13 3.54 -5.79
C GLY A 31 2.98 2.62 -6.68
N VAL A 32 4.05 2.03 -6.12
CA VAL A 32 4.89 1.05 -6.83
C VAL A 32 4.11 -0.19 -7.27
N ARG A 33 3.18 -0.68 -6.43
CA ARG A 33 2.30 -1.82 -6.76
C ARG A 33 1.35 -1.48 -7.90
N LEU A 34 0.73 -0.30 -7.88
CA LEU A 34 -0.20 0.14 -8.92
C LEU A 34 0.53 0.26 -10.27
N GLU A 35 1.73 0.87 -10.30
CA GLU A 35 2.56 0.94 -11.51
C GLU A 35 2.98 -0.45 -12.02
N SER A 36 3.27 -1.38 -11.10
CA SER A 36 3.60 -2.76 -11.46
C SER A 36 2.41 -3.50 -12.09
N ILE A 37 1.18 -3.26 -11.59
CA ILE A 37 -0.04 -3.83 -12.16
C ILE A 37 -0.28 -3.25 -13.55
N ASP A 38 -0.17 -1.94 -13.73
CA ASP A 38 -0.29 -1.28 -15.03
C ASP A 38 0.72 -1.82 -16.04
N THR A 39 1.98 -1.96 -15.63
CA THR A 39 3.03 -2.54 -16.49
C THR A 39 2.63 -3.94 -16.95
N ALA A 40 2.19 -4.80 -16.03
CA ALA A 40 1.77 -6.17 -16.35
C ALA A 40 0.53 -6.22 -17.25
N ILE A 41 -0.41 -5.28 -17.07
CA ILE A 41 -1.58 -5.13 -17.96
C ILE A 41 -1.14 -4.75 -19.37
N VAL A 42 -0.29 -3.73 -19.50
CA VAL A 42 0.18 -3.20 -20.78
C VAL A 42 1.01 -4.23 -21.56
N THR A 43 1.79 -5.06 -20.87
CA THR A 43 2.56 -6.16 -21.49
C THR A 43 1.76 -7.45 -21.70
N ALA A 44 0.44 -7.42 -21.44
CA ALA A 44 -0.48 -8.56 -21.53
C ALA A 44 -0.11 -9.75 -20.61
N GLU A 45 0.65 -9.52 -19.55
CA GLU A 45 0.97 -10.50 -18.50
C GLU A 45 -0.19 -10.65 -17.49
N THR A 46 -1.36 -11.04 -17.99
CA THR A 46 -2.62 -11.05 -17.23
C THR A 46 -2.51 -11.84 -15.91
N ALA A 47 -1.84 -13.00 -15.91
CA ALA A 47 -1.66 -13.80 -14.69
C ALA A 47 -0.78 -13.11 -13.63
N VAL A 48 0.18 -12.29 -14.05
CA VAL A 48 1.03 -11.49 -13.15
C VAL A 48 0.22 -10.32 -12.60
N ALA A 49 -0.50 -9.59 -13.47
CA ALA A 49 -1.37 -8.49 -13.08
C ALA A 49 -2.40 -8.93 -12.03
N ARG A 50 -3.07 -10.07 -12.21
CA ARG A 50 -4.00 -10.66 -11.23
C ARG A 50 -3.36 -10.92 -9.88
N ARG A 51 -2.21 -11.58 -9.88
CA ARG A 51 -1.50 -11.90 -8.63
C ARG A 51 -1.07 -10.65 -7.89
N LEU A 52 -0.63 -9.62 -8.62
CA LEU A 52 -0.28 -8.33 -8.05
C LEU A 52 -1.51 -7.64 -7.49
N ALA A 53 -2.59 -7.54 -8.24
CA ALA A 53 -3.85 -6.92 -7.81
C ALA A 53 -4.45 -7.61 -6.58
N ASP A 54 -4.56 -8.93 -6.59
CA ASP A 54 -5.04 -9.72 -5.44
C ASP A 54 -4.21 -9.48 -4.18
N LYS A 55 -2.88 -9.41 -4.36
CA LYS A 55 -1.96 -9.13 -3.25
C LYS A 55 -2.16 -7.70 -2.75
N THR A 56 -2.25 -6.72 -3.65
CA THR A 56 -2.49 -5.31 -3.30
C THR A 56 -3.79 -5.14 -2.53
N VAL A 57 -4.90 -5.70 -3.01
CA VAL A 57 -6.22 -5.66 -2.34
C VAL A 57 -6.13 -6.19 -0.91
N LYS A 58 -5.41 -7.28 -0.68
CA LYS A 58 -5.18 -7.84 0.67
C LYS A 58 -4.28 -6.95 1.53
N GLN A 59 -3.25 -6.35 0.94
CA GLN A 59 -2.31 -5.47 1.65
C GLN A 59 -2.89 -4.10 1.98
N LEU A 60 -3.97 -3.66 1.31
CA LEU A 60 -4.66 -2.41 1.68
C LEU A 60 -5.14 -2.42 3.13
N GLY A 61 -5.49 -3.58 3.69
CA GLY A 61 -5.81 -3.75 5.10
C GLY A 61 -4.69 -3.31 6.06
N CYS A 62 -3.45 -3.25 5.57
CA CYS A 62 -2.25 -2.92 6.31
C CYS A 62 -1.78 -1.47 6.12
N LEU A 63 -2.53 -0.63 5.38
CA LEU A 63 -2.16 0.77 5.17
C LEU A 63 -2.09 1.51 6.51
N GLU A 64 -0.97 2.20 6.75
CA GLU A 64 -0.75 2.97 7.98
C GLU A 64 -1.44 4.34 7.96
N ARG A 65 -1.84 4.79 6.77
CA ARG A 65 -2.49 6.09 6.51
C ARG A 65 -3.72 5.90 5.64
N VAL A 66 -4.58 6.91 5.66
CA VAL A 66 -5.74 6.97 4.78
C VAL A 66 -5.24 6.96 3.32
N ILE A 67 -5.81 6.09 2.51
CA ILE A 67 -5.50 5.98 1.09
C ILE A 67 -5.98 7.23 0.35
N GLY A 68 -5.19 7.73 -0.59
CA GLY A 68 -5.67 8.75 -1.53
C GLY A 68 -6.77 8.20 -2.44
N ALA A 69 -7.83 8.98 -2.63
CA ALA A 69 -8.95 8.65 -3.54
C ALA A 69 -8.48 8.28 -4.96
N GLU A 70 -7.47 8.99 -5.49
CA GLU A 70 -6.89 8.71 -6.81
C GLU A 70 -6.23 7.33 -6.88
N HIS A 71 -5.47 6.93 -5.85
CA HIS A 71 -4.85 5.60 -5.80
C HIS A 71 -5.90 4.48 -5.80
N LEU A 72 -6.99 4.69 -5.05
CA LEU A 72 -8.09 3.72 -5.02
C LEU A 72 -8.84 3.67 -6.37
N ALA A 73 -9.02 4.81 -7.03
CA ALA A 73 -9.60 4.89 -8.37
C ALA A 73 -8.73 4.15 -9.41
N THR A 74 -7.41 4.35 -9.39
CA THR A 74 -6.47 3.61 -10.23
C THR A 74 -6.62 2.10 -10.01
N LEU A 75 -6.61 1.65 -8.76
CA LEU A 75 -6.80 0.22 -8.45
C LEU A 75 -8.15 -0.30 -8.96
N GLY A 76 -9.22 0.46 -8.81
CA GLY A 76 -10.55 0.11 -9.30
C GLY A 76 -10.58 -0.06 -10.82
N PHE A 77 -9.96 0.83 -11.59
CA PHE A 77 -9.86 0.67 -13.05
C PHE A 77 -9.05 -0.57 -13.45
N GLN A 78 -7.97 -0.89 -12.71
CA GLN A 78 -7.17 -2.10 -12.94
C GLN A 78 -7.99 -3.37 -12.67
N LEU A 79 -8.67 -3.43 -11.52
CA LEU A 79 -9.55 -4.55 -11.17
C LEU A 79 -10.71 -4.72 -12.16
N ALA A 80 -11.28 -3.61 -12.63
CA ALA A 80 -12.31 -3.61 -13.64
C ALA A 80 -11.85 -4.23 -14.96
N LEU A 81 -10.65 -3.88 -15.44
CA LEU A 81 -10.11 -4.48 -16.66
C LEU A 81 -9.85 -5.97 -16.48
N LEU A 82 -9.26 -6.37 -15.34
CA LEU A 82 -8.97 -7.78 -15.06
C LEU A 82 -10.26 -8.62 -14.99
N ALA A 83 -11.33 -8.09 -14.38
CA ALA A 83 -12.65 -8.71 -14.36
C ALA A 83 -13.26 -8.79 -15.77
N TYR A 84 -13.16 -7.72 -16.57
CA TYR A 84 -13.62 -7.72 -17.95
C TYR A 84 -12.90 -8.78 -18.81
N GLN A 85 -11.60 -8.95 -18.61
CA GLN A 85 -10.81 -10.01 -19.28
C GLN A 85 -11.24 -11.42 -18.88
N ASP A 86 -11.78 -11.61 -17.68
CA ASP A 86 -12.41 -12.88 -17.25
C ASP A 86 -13.83 -13.08 -17.79
N GLN A 87 -14.34 -12.14 -18.60
CA GLN A 87 -15.73 -12.11 -19.04
C GLN A 87 -16.72 -11.95 -17.87
N ASP A 88 -16.26 -11.41 -16.74
CA ASP A 88 -17.11 -11.03 -15.61
C ASP A 88 -17.47 -9.54 -15.72
N GLU A 89 -18.43 -9.25 -16.60
CA GLU A 89 -18.91 -7.88 -16.85
C GLU A 89 -19.55 -7.26 -15.59
N THR A 90 -20.16 -8.08 -14.73
CA THR A 90 -20.74 -7.61 -13.47
C THR A 90 -19.64 -7.11 -12.54
N ALA A 91 -18.61 -7.91 -12.27
CA ALA A 91 -17.49 -7.47 -11.46
C ALA A 91 -16.74 -6.30 -12.10
N ALA A 92 -16.57 -6.30 -13.43
CA ALA A 92 -15.96 -5.19 -14.14
C ALA A 92 -16.69 -3.87 -13.89
N LEU A 93 -18.02 -3.87 -14.05
CA LEU A 93 -18.85 -2.69 -13.82
C LEU A 93 -18.82 -2.24 -12.35
N ARG A 94 -18.85 -3.18 -11.39
CA ARG A 94 -18.74 -2.88 -9.96
C ARG A 94 -17.44 -2.12 -9.65
N TRP A 95 -16.32 -2.58 -10.19
CA TRP A 95 -15.02 -1.95 -9.96
C TRP A 95 -14.86 -0.59 -10.67
N VAL A 96 -15.41 -0.41 -11.87
CA VAL A 96 -15.44 0.93 -12.52
C VAL A 96 -16.25 1.91 -11.69
N ARG A 97 -17.40 1.47 -11.16
CA ARG A 97 -18.25 2.33 -10.31
C ARG A 97 -17.54 2.71 -9.01
N MET A 98 -16.87 1.76 -8.36
CA MET A 98 -16.03 2.06 -7.19
C MET A 98 -14.95 3.09 -7.53
N ALA A 99 -14.25 2.92 -8.66
CA ALA A 99 -13.22 3.88 -9.07
C ALA A 99 -13.78 5.30 -9.26
N ARG A 100 -14.95 5.42 -9.88
CA ARG A 100 -15.65 6.69 -10.12
C ARG A 100 -16.23 7.30 -8.85
N GLN A 101 -16.65 6.46 -7.89
CA GLN A 101 -17.10 6.91 -6.59
C GLN A 101 -15.93 7.46 -5.77
N ALA A 102 -14.79 6.76 -5.77
CA ALA A 102 -13.58 7.19 -5.07
C ALA A 102 -13.07 8.53 -5.61
N SER A 103 -12.94 8.64 -6.93
CA SER A 103 -12.48 9.87 -7.58
C SER A 103 -13.28 10.17 -8.86
N PRO A 104 -14.33 11.01 -8.77
CA PRO A 104 -15.21 11.33 -9.91
C PRO A 104 -14.47 11.97 -11.08
N GLU A 105 -13.49 12.82 -10.77
CA GLU A 105 -12.69 13.59 -11.72
C GLU A 105 -11.51 12.81 -12.29
N SER A 106 -11.22 11.59 -11.80
CA SER A 106 -10.11 10.81 -12.33
C SER A 106 -10.35 10.42 -13.79
N ASP A 107 -9.37 10.72 -14.64
CA ASP A 107 -9.38 10.26 -16.02
C ASP A 107 -9.29 8.74 -16.10
N TRP A 108 -9.77 8.17 -17.21
CA TRP A 108 -9.46 6.78 -17.53
C TRP A 108 -7.94 6.60 -17.70
N PRO A 109 -7.36 5.46 -17.31
CA PRO A 109 -5.95 5.21 -17.54
C PRO A 109 -5.56 5.39 -19.01
N THR A 110 -4.41 6.00 -19.28
CA THR A 110 -3.99 6.37 -20.65
C THR A 110 -3.79 5.16 -21.56
N TRP A 111 -3.49 3.99 -20.99
CA TRP A 111 -3.39 2.72 -21.71
C TRP A 111 -4.76 2.16 -22.14
N LEU A 112 -5.87 2.65 -21.57
CA LEU A 112 -7.22 2.22 -21.93
C LEU A 112 -7.80 3.13 -23.01
N SER A 113 -7.79 2.65 -24.25
CA SER A 113 -8.32 3.38 -25.40
C SER A 113 -9.75 3.93 -25.16
N PRO A 114 -10.09 5.14 -25.64
CA PRO A 114 -11.45 5.64 -25.59
C PRO A 114 -12.52 4.77 -26.23
N ALA A 115 -12.14 3.95 -27.22
CA ALA A 115 -13.04 3.00 -27.87
C ALA A 115 -13.11 1.64 -27.17
N HIS A 116 -12.47 1.47 -26.01
CA HIS A 116 -12.44 0.19 -25.31
C HIS A 116 -13.85 -0.18 -24.81
N PRO A 117 -14.33 -1.42 -25.05
CA PRO A 117 -15.69 -1.84 -24.65
C PRO A 117 -16.03 -1.65 -23.17
N LEU A 118 -15.06 -1.80 -22.26
CA LEU A 118 -15.26 -1.51 -20.82
C LEU A 118 -15.78 -0.08 -20.55
N ARG A 119 -15.34 0.91 -21.35
CA ARG A 119 -15.84 2.29 -21.22
C ARG A 119 -17.30 2.40 -21.67
N GLN A 120 -17.64 1.70 -22.75
CA GLN A 120 -19.01 1.61 -23.26
C GLN A 120 -19.92 0.90 -22.25
N LEU A 121 -19.46 -0.23 -21.68
CA LEU A 121 -20.15 -0.97 -20.63
C LEU A 121 -20.52 -0.06 -19.45
N HIS A 122 -19.59 0.78 -18.99
CA HIS A 122 -19.90 1.77 -17.95
C HIS A 122 -20.93 2.80 -18.41
N ALA A 123 -20.75 3.39 -19.60
CA ALA A 123 -21.66 4.41 -20.12
C ALA A 123 -23.11 3.87 -20.25
N ASP A 124 -23.27 2.64 -20.70
CA ASP A 124 -24.57 2.00 -20.92
C ASP A 124 -25.26 1.60 -19.61
N ALA A 125 -24.49 1.30 -18.56
CA ALA A 125 -25.02 0.86 -17.27
C ALA A 125 -25.72 1.96 -16.47
N GLY A 126 -25.55 3.23 -16.83
CA GLY A 126 -26.11 4.38 -16.12
C GLY A 126 -25.58 4.56 -14.69
N PRO A 127 -26.06 5.59 -13.98
CA PRO A 127 -25.69 5.85 -12.59
C PRO A 127 -26.21 4.73 -11.68
N PRO A 128 -25.43 4.30 -10.67
CA PRO A 128 -25.89 3.30 -9.72
C PRO A 128 -26.92 3.89 -8.74
N SER A 129 -27.79 3.02 -8.20
CA SER A 129 -28.76 3.40 -7.18
C SER A 129 -28.05 3.78 -5.87
N PRO A 130 -28.43 4.89 -5.20
CA PRO A 130 -27.91 5.17 -3.88
C PRO A 130 -28.36 4.08 -2.90
N SER A 131 -27.45 3.62 -2.05
CA SER A 131 -27.79 2.68 -0.98
C SER A 131 -28.71 3.36 0.03
N ALA A 132 -29.66 2.61 0.59
CA ALA A 132 -30.58 3.10 1.62
C ALA A 132 -29.92 3.28 3.00
N GLY A 133 -28.58 3.25 3.07
CA GLY A 133 -27.81 3.39 4.30
C GLY A 133 -28.19 4.66 5.04
N ALA A 134 -28.89 4.50 6.15
CA ALA A 134 -29.30 5.60 7.01
C ALA A 134 -28.49 5.51 8.31
N GLY A 135 -27.69 6.53 8.58
CA GLY A 135 -26.93 6.60 9.81
C GLY A 135 -25.72 7.51 9.71
N ARG A 136 -25.16 7.82 10.87
CA ARG A 136 -23.97 8.68 10.95
C ARG A 136 -22.76 7.87 11.29
N MET A 137 -21.64 8.27 10.71
CA MET A 137 -20.36 7.70 11.09
C MET A 137 -20.00 8.13 12.51
N VAL A 138 -19.63 7.17 13.36
CA VAL A 138 -19.21 7.40 14.75
C VAL A 138 -17.71 7.13 14.87
N PRO A 139 -16.85 8.09 14.51
CA PRO A 139 -15.41 7.88 14.53
C PRO A 139 -14.88 7.78 15.97
N PRO A 140 -13.69 7.18 16.17
CA PRO A 140 -12.97 7.27 17.44
C PRO A 140 -12.76 8.73 17.86
N LYS A 141 -12.64 8.98 19.18
CA LYS A 141 -12.51 10.35 19.72
C LYS A 141 -11.29 11.08 19.13
N GLY A 142 -11.57 12.10 18.31
CA GLY A 142 -10.55 12.93 17.66
C GLY A 142 -9.93 12.33 16.41
N GLY A 143 -10.35 11.12 16.02
CA GLY A 143 -9.99 10.47 14.76
C GLY A 143 -11.00 10.75 13.65
N GLY A 144 -11.05 9.85 12.66
CA GLY A 144 -11.95 9.97 11.52
C GLY A 144 -12.32 8.61 10.92
N LEU A 145 -13.46 8.59 10.22
CA LEU A 145 -13.89 7.50 9.35
C LEU A 145 -13.76 8.00 7.92
N PHE A 146 -13.22 7.15 7.05
CA PHE A 146 -12.94 7.46 5.67
C PHE A 146 -13.54 6.38 4.79
N VAL A 147 -14.24 6.80 3.76
CA VAL A 147 -14.82 5.93 2.74
C VAL A 147 -14.22 6.32 1.41
N ASP A 148 -13.58 5.37 0.75
CA ASP A 148 -12.93 5.54 -0.55
C ASP A 148 -11.90 6.69 -0.60
N GLY A 149 -11.17 6.86 0.52
CA GLY A 149 -10.15 7.90 0.67
C GLY A 149 -10.69 9.29 1.02
N SER A 150 -12.01 9.45 1.18
CA SER A 150 -12.66 10.71 1.57
C SER A 150 -13.18 10.64 3.01
N PHE A 151 -13.18 11.76 3.73
CA PHE A 151 -13.78 11.82 5.07
C PHE A 151 -15.29 11.58 4.98
N ALA A 152 -15.79 10.64 5.78
CA ALA A 152 -17.20 10.26 5.79
C ALA A 152 -17.85 10.68 7.11
N ASP A 153 -18.82 11.60 7.03
CA ASP A 153 -19.67 12.02 8.15
C ASP A 153 -20.98 11.21 8.24
N GLU A 154 -21.43 10.69 7.11
CA GLU A 154 -22.62 9.86 6.98
C GLU A 154 -22.31 8.54 6.26
N VAL A 155 -23.16 7.55 6.51
CA VAL A 155 -23.15 6.30 5.73
C VAL A 155 -23.65 6.64 4.33
N SER A 156 -22.76 6.56 3.35
CA SER A 156 -23.09 6.81 1.95
C SER A 156 -22.37 5.81 1.05
N GLY A 157 -22.96 5.57 -0.11
CA GLY A 157 -22.48 4.62 -1.10
C GLY A 157 -23.60 4.20 -2.03
N PHE A 158 -23.28 3.38 -3.02
CA PHE A 158 -24.24 2.88 -4.00
C PHE A 158 -24.44 1.37 -3.87
N GLU A 159 -25.65 0.91 -4.21
CA GLU A 159 -25.95 -0.53 -4.25
C GLU A 159 -24.98 -1.26 -5.18
N ASP A 160 -24.51 -2.43 -4.73
CA ASP A 160 -23.54 -3.30 -5.42
C ASP A 160 -22.16 -2.65 -5.71
N VAL A 161 -21.87 -1.46 -5.19
CA VAL A 161 -20.55 -0.84 -5.34
C VAL A 161 -19.75 -1.09 -4.05
N PRO A 162 -18.63 -1.85 -4.12
CA PRO A 162 -17.79 -2.04 -2.95
C PRO A 162 -17.18 -0.71 -2.54
N ALA A 163 -17.08 -0.47 -1.23
CA ALA A 163 -16.44 0.69 -0.65
C ALA A 163 -15.27 0.26 0.24
N PHE A 164 -14.23 1.09 0.31
CA PHE A 164 -13.09 0.85 1.18
C PHE A 164 -13.18 1.74 2.42
N LEU A 165 -13.48 1.13 3.56
CA LEU A 165 -13.60 1.80 4.85
C LEU A 165 -12.26 1.81 5.58
N GLN A 166 -11.83 2.99 6.01
CA GLN A 166 -10.70 3.16 6.92
C GLN A 166 -11.08 3.94 8.16
N VAL A 167 -10.57 3.48 9.31
CA VAL A 167 -10.73 4.14 10.60
C VAL A 167 -9.36 4.63 11.02
N ALA A 168 -9.25 5.93 11.30
CA ALA A 168 -8.00 6.53 11.76
C ALA A 168 -8.16 7.14 13.16
N ASP A 169 -7.08 7.15 13.92
CA ASP A 169 -7.04 7.71 15.26
C ASP A 169 -6.76 9.22 15.28
N VAL A 170 -6.55 9.79 16.47
CA VAL A 170 -6.28 11.23 16.66
C VAL A 170 -4.95 11.72 16.06
N THR A 171 -4.04 10.80 15.74
CA THR A 171 -2.75 11.09 15.09
C THR A 171 -2.83 10.93 13.57
N GLY A 172 -3.92 10.38 13.06
CA GLY A 172 -4.13 10.06 11.66
C GLY A 172 -3.50 8.73 11.23
N THR A 173 -3.06 7.91 12.19
CA THR A 173 -2.72 6.50 11.93
C THR A 173 -4.00 5.71 11.73
N VAL A 174 -4.03 4.93 10.65
CA VAL A 174 -5.13 4.01 10.37
C VAL A 174 -5.03 2.80 11.30
N ILE A 175 -6.10 2.56 12.05
CA ILE A 175 -6.21 1.48 13.04
C ILE A 175 -7.05 0.31 12.54
N GLN A 176 -7.86 0.53 11.49
CA GLN A 176 -8.65 -0.50 10.84
C GLN A 176 -8.90 -0.11 9.38
N SER A 177 -8.79 -1.08 8.48
CA SER A 177 -9.09 -0.94 7.06
C SER A 177 -9.83 -2.19 6.59
N GLN A 178 -10.90 -2.03 5.81
CA GLN A 178 -11.65 -3.16 5.28
C GLN A 178 -12.49 -2.77 4.05
N TRP A 179 -12.68 -3.72 3.16
CA TRP A 179 -13.71 -3.63 2.13
C TRP A 179 -15.07 -3.90 2.75
N VAL A 180 -16.05 -3.07 2.41
CA VAL A 180 -17.46 -3.20 2.83
C VAL A 180 -18.35 -3.05 1.60
N GLU A 181 -19.50 -3.72 1.63
CA GLU A 181 -20.59 -3.37 0.72
C GLU A 181 -21.31 -2.13 1.28
N ALA A 182 -21.83 -1.25 0.41
CA ALA A 182 -22.39 0.03 0.83
C ALA A 182 -23.57 -0.09 1.82
N ASP A 183 -24.26 -1.22 1.86
CA ASP A 183 -25.35 -1.53 2.78
C ASP A 183 -24.91 -2.30 4.05
N GLN A 184 -23.61 -2.62 4.17
CA GLN A 184 -23.06 -3.48 5.22
C GLN A 184 -21.97 -2.79 6.05
N PHE A 185 -22.14 -1.51 6.36
CA PHE A 185 -21.28 -0.83 7.32
C PHE A 185 -21.40 -1.48 8.71
N PRO A 186 -20.30 -1.71 9.44
CA PRO A 186 -20.37 -2.30 10.78
C PRO A 186 -21.17 -1.42 11.73
N ALA A 187 -22.09 -2.02 12.48
CA ALA A 187 -22.99 -1.31 13.39
C ALA A 187 -22.25 -0.47 14.44
N ASP A 188 -21.04 -0.89 14.84
CA ASP A 188 -20.20 -0.15 15.80
C ASP A 188 -19.74 1.22 15.28
N TRP A 189 -19.73 1.41 13.96
CA TRP A 189 -19.36 2.66 13.30
C TRP A 189 -20.57 3.48 12.84
N VAL A 190 -21.79 2.96 12.98
CA VAL A 190 -23.02 3.60 12.52
C VAL A 190 -23.89 3.97 13.72
N GLY A 191 -23.98 5.27 13.99
CA GLY A 191 -24.78 5.84 15.07
C GLY A 191 -26.12 6.38 14.61
N SER A 192 -26.96 6.71 15.60
CA SER A 192 -28.23 7.42 15.38
C SER A 192 -28.01 8.76 14.66
N PRO A 193 -29.01 9.26 13.91
CA PRO A 193 -29.00 10.61 13.37
C PRO A 193 -28.73 11.66 14.47
N GLY A 194 -27.92 12.68 14.19
CA GLY A 194 -27.30 13.60 15.16
C GLY A 194 -26.68 14.84 14.51
N ALA A 195 -25.62 15.42 15.08
CA ALA A 195 -24.79 16.46 14.43
C ALA A 195 -23.57 15.81 13.74
N PRO A 196 -23.13 16.27 12.55
CA PRO A 196 -22.15 15.52 11.79
C PRO A 196 -20.79 15.62 12.49
N PRO A 197 -20.00 14.53 12.53
CA PRO A 197 -18.66 14.63 13.06
C PRO A 197 -17.87 15.66 12.25
N SER A 198 -17.18 16.57 12.93
CA SER A 198 -16.23 17.44 12.26
C SER A 198 -15.03 16.62 11.80
N ALA A 199 -14.52 16.89 10.60
CA ALA A 199 -13.26 16.32 10.14
C ALA A 199 -12.14 16.52 11.18
N PRO A 200 -11.26 15.52 11.37
CA PRO A 200 -10.15 15.66 12.30
C PRO A 200 -9.21 16.77 11.82
N ARG A 201 -8.54 17.44 12.77
CA ARG A 201 -7.69 18.61 12.46
C ARG A 201 -6.54 18.31 11.49
N TRP A 202 -6.10 17.05 11.46
CA TRP A 202 -5.04 16.56 10.59
C TRP A 202 -5.51 16.22 9.17
N TRP A 203 -6.82 16.32 8.89
CA TRP A 203 -7.38 16.08 7.58
C TRP A 203 -7.78 17.41 6.92
N THR A 204 -7.48 17.52 5.62
CA THR A 204 -7.87 18.62 4.73
C THR A 204 -8.58 18.05 3.49
N GLU A 205 -9.13 18.92 2.65
CA GLU A 205 -9.69 18.50 1.35
C GLU A 205 -8.64 17.78 0.49
N ASP A 206 -7.37 18.20 0.61
CA ASP A 206 -6.23 17.58 -0.07
C ASP A 206 -5.71 16.28 0.62
N GLY A 207 -6.40 15.79 1.65
CA GLY A 207 -6.03 14.58 2.39
C GLY A 207 -5.28 14.82 3.69
N PHE A 208 -4.32 13.93 4.01
CA PHE A 208 -3.59 13.92 5.29
C PHE A 208 -2.55 15.05 5.38
N ASP A 209 -2.65 15.90 6.41
CA ASP A 209 -1.72 16.98 6.72
C ASP A 209 -0.82 16.63 7.93
N PRO A 210 0.45 16.25 7.71
CA PRO A 210 1.37 15.87 8.79
C PRO A 210 1.68 17.02 9.75
N THR A 211 1.50 18.28 9.33
CA THR A 211 1.81 19.45 10.17
C THR A 211 0.76 19.68 11.26
N LYS A 212 -0.46 19.16 11.05
CA LYS A 212 -1.59 19.27 11.96
C LYS A 212 -1.83 17.99 12.78
N ALA A 213 -1.18 16.89 12.42
CA ALA A 213 -1.19 15.64 13.18
C ALA A 213 -0.64 15.86 14.59
N ARG A 214 -1.40 15.44 15.62
CA ARG A 214 -0.87 15.41 16.98
C ARG A 214 0.23 14.35 17.02
N ARG A 215 1.42 14.74 17.48
CA ARG A 215 2.45 13.75 17.86
C ARG A 215 1.89 12.87 18.97
N ALA A 216 2.01 11.55 18.81
CA ALA A 216 1.62 10.62 19.86
C ALA A 216 2.36 11.00 21.15
N PRO A 217 1.67 11.07 22.31
CA PRO A 217 2.29 11.48 23.57
C PRO A 217 3.45 10.58 24.03
N ASN A 218 3.63 9.41 23.39
CA ASN A 218 4.68 8.44 23.68
C ASN A 218 5.73 8.27 22.57
N ASP A 219 5.78 9.16 21.57
CA ASP A 219 6.84 9.19 20.56
C ASP A 219 8.15 9.78 21.14
N ARG A 220 8.52 9.36 22.36
CA ARG A 220 9.89 9.43 22.82
C ARG A 220 10.65 8.49 21.90
N ALA A 221 11.47 9.07 21.01
CA ALA A 221 12.31 8.33 20.08
C ALA A 221 12.82 7.05 20.76
N PRO A 222 12.61 5.85 20.18
CA PRO A 222 13.17 4.64 20.74
C PRO A 222 14.66 4.93 20.95
N ILE A 223 15.16 4.75 22.18
CA ILE A 223 16.58 4.85 22.47
C ILE A 223 17.21 3.66 21.74
N VAL A 224 17.49 3.83 20.45
CA VAL A 224 18.15 2.81 19.65
C VAL A 224 19.58 2.76 20.21
N PRO A 225 20.02 1.63 20.79
CA PRO A 225 21.38 1.52 21.25
C PRO A 225 22.31 1.67 20.04
N ILE A 226 23.04 2.79 19.99
CA ILE A 226 23.98 3.23 18.93
C ILE A 226 25.00 2.12 18.54
N VAL A 227 25.17 1.12 19.41
CA VAL A 227 26.07 -0.02 19.23
C VAL A 227 25.63 -0.97 18.10
N ALA A 228 24.32 -1.10 17.81
CA ALA A 228 23.85 -2.04 16.79
C ALA A 228 23.97 -1.48 15.35
N THR A 229 23.82 -0.17 15.17
CA THR A 229 23.83 0.50 13.87
C THR A 229 25.24 0.67 13.29
N THR A 230 26.26 0.83 14.14
CA THR A 230 27.67 0.88 13.71
C THR A 230 28.15 -0.44 13.12
N GLY A 231 27.69 -1.58 13.65
CA GLY A 231 28.05 -2.91 13.12
C GLY A 231 27.52 -3.16 11.71
N LEU A 232 26.27 -2.79 11.44
CA LEU A 232 25.63 -3.02 10.13
C LEU A 232 26.24 -2.14 9.02
N ALA A 233 26.53 -0.87 9.31
CA ALA A 233 27.18 0.03 8.36
C ALA A 233 28.61 -0.42 7.99
N LEU A 234 29.36 -0.98 8.95
CA LEU A 234 30.69 -1.56 8.68
C LEU A 234 30.60 -2.83 7.82
N THR A 235 29.59 -3.68 8.05
CA THR A 235 29.41 -4.90 7.24
C THR A 235 28.98 -4.62 5.80
N SER A 236 28.12 -3.62 5.54
CA SER A 236 27.72 -3.27 4.18
C SER A 236 28.87 -2.62 3.40
N GLY A 237 29.64 -1.74 4.04
CA GLY A 237 30.83 -1.12 3.45
C GLY A 237 31.92 -2.13 3.10
N THR A 238 32.17 -3.12 3.97
CA THR A 238 33.15 -4.19 3.68
C THR A 238 32.70 -5.11 2.56
N LEU A 239 31.41 -5.48 2.49
CA LEU A 239 30.88 -6.28 1.38
C LEU A 239 30.94 -5.55 0.03
N TYR A 240 30.63 -4.25 0.00
CA TYR A 240 30.77 -3.45 -1.22
C TYR A 240 32.23 -3.33 -1.66
N LEU A 241 33.15 -3.07 -0.71
CA LEU A 241 34.59 -3.03 -0.99
C LEU A 241 35.09 -4.38 -1.53
N LEU A 242 34.68 -5.50 -0.93
CA LEU A 242 35.01 -6.84 -1.40
C LEU A 242 34.43 -7.12 -2.80
N SER A 243 33.25 -6.59 -3.11
CA SER A 243 32.67 -6.70 -4.45
C SER A 243 33.49 -5.92 -5.50
N ALA A 244 33.94 -4.70 -5.17
CA ALA A 244 34.79 -3.90 -6.06
C ALA A 244 36.17 -4.54 -6.28
N LEU A 245 36.77 -5.11 -5.23
CA LEU A 245 38.03 -5.85 -5.33
C LEU A 245 37.89 -7.16 -6.11
N SER A 246 36.69 -7.73 -6.21
CA SER A 246 36.47 -8.95 -7.00
C SER A 246 36.46 -8.71 -8.51
N VAL A 247 36.27 -7.46 -8.96
CA VAL A 247 36.27 -7.08 -10.38
C VAL A 247 37.65 -7.26 -11.02
N SER A 248 38.74 -7.05 -10.29
CA SER A 248 40.09 -7.31 -10.81
C SER A 248 40.36 -8.79 -11.08
N GLY A 249 39.59 -9.70 -10.44
CA GLY A 249 39.62 -11.13 -10.73
C GLY A 249 38.96 -11.51 -12.05
N LEU A 250 38.01 -10.70 -12.55
CA LEU A 250 37.38 -10.92 -13.86
C LEU A 250 38.35 -10.65 -15.01
N GLU A 251 39.32 -9.75 -14.83
CA GLU A 251 40.34 -9.44 -15.84
C GLU A 251 41.41 -10.52 -15.98
N GLN A 252 41.56 -11.39 -14.97
CA GLN A 252 42.57 -12.46 -14.95
C GLN A 252 42.03 -13.85 -15.31
N ALA A 253 40.70 -14.00 -15.47
CA ALA A 253 40.10 -15.27 -15.83
C ALA A 253 40.36 -15.60 -17.31
N THR A 254 41.10 -16.69 -17.58
CA THR A 254 41.46 -17.10 -18.95
C THR A 254 40.58 -18.24 -19.49
N THR A 255 39.72 -18.81 -18.64
CA THR A 255 38.83 -19.92 -18.99
C THR A 255 37.35 -19.58 -18.74
N GLU A 256 36.43 -20.15 -19.53
CA GLU A 256 34.98 -19.89 -19.40
C GLU A 256 34.41 -20.32 -18.04
N SER A 257 34.95 -21.39 -17.45
CA SER A 257 34.51 -21.88 -16.13
C SER A 257 34.90 -20.92 -14.99
N GLU A 258 36.08 -20.30 -15.07
CA GLU A 258 36.51 -19.26 -14.13
C GLU A 258 35.69 -17.98 -14.26
N LEU A 259 35.35 -17.59 -15.50
CA LEU A 259 34.51 -16.43 -15.79
C LEU A 259 33.09 -16.61 -15.21
N ALA A 260 32.51 -17.81 -15.37
CA ALA A 260 31.21 -18.13 -14.80
C ALA A 260 31.23 -18.08 -13.26
N GLY A 261 32.27 -18.65 -12.63
CA GLY A 261 32.43 -18.63 -11.17
C GLY A 261 32.63 -17.22 -10.60
N ALA A 262 33.42 -16.38 -11.29
CA ALA A 262 33.63 -14.99 -10.90
C ALA A 262 32.37 -14.14 -11.02
N ARG A 263 31.58 -14.33 -12.10
CA ARG A 263 30.28 -13.65 -12.28
C ARG A 263 29.28 -14.04 -11.19
N THR A 264 29.20 -15.33 -10.84
CA THR A 264 28.30 -15.77 -9.76
C THR A 264 28.68 -15.15 -8.42
N ARG A 265 29.97 -15.15 -8.04
CA ARG A 265 30.42 -14.52 -6.77
C ARG A 265 30.17 -13.02 -6.74
N THR A 266 30.45 -12.32 -7.83
CA THR A 266 30.21 -10.87 -7.94
C THR A 266 28.73 -10.54 -7.78
N ASN A 267 27.86 -11.29 -8.45
CA ASN A 267 26.41 -11.11 -8.35
C ASN A 267 25.88 -11.45 -6.95
N THR A 268 26.39 -12.51 -6.29
CA THR A 268 25.99 -12.84 -4.92
C THR A 268 26.43 -11.79 -3.90
N LEU A 269 27.63 -11.24 -4.05
CA LEU A 269 28.15 -10.18 -3.17
C LEU A 269 27.44 -8.85 -3.38
N ALA A 270 27.15 -8.49 -4.64
CA ALA A 270 26.38 -7.29 -4.98
C ALA A 270 24.94 -7.37 -4.48
N MET A 271 24.28 -8.53 -4.61
CA MET A 271 22.94 -8.74 -4.04
C MET A 271 22.97 -8.72 -2.51
N GLY A 272 24.00 -9.31 -1.88
CA GLY A 272 24.18 -9.28 -0.43
C GLY A 272 24.36 -7.87 0.14
N SER A 273 25.10 -7.00 -0.55
CA SER A 273 25.30 -5.60 -0.14
C SER A 273 24.03 -4.76 -0.31
N LEU A 274 23.22 -5.03 -1.33
CA LEU A 274 21.92 -4.37 -1.54
C LEU A 274 20.93 -4.71 -0.42
N VAL A 275 20.84 -5.99 -0.04
CA VAL A 275 19.94 -6.43 1.05
C VAL A 275 20.36 -5.84 2.41
N THR A 276 21.65 -5.80 2.70
CA THR A 276 22.15 -5.19 3.95
C THR A 276 22.08 -3.67 3.94
N GLY A 277 22.27 -3.02 2.79
CA GLY A 277 22.11 -1.58 2.62
C GLY A 277 20.66 -1.10 2.83
N VAL A 278 19.68 -1.81 2.25
CA VAL A 278 18.25 -1.49 2.44
C VAL A 278 17.82 -1.63 3.90
N GLY A 279 18.35 -2.64 4.61
CA GLY A 279 18.10 -2.80 6.05
C GLY A 279 18.61 -1.64 6.91
N ALA A 280 19.71 -0.98 6.51
CA ALA A 280 20.28 0.16 7.24
C ALA A 280 19.51 1.47 7.00
N VAL A 281 18.99 1.69 5.78
CA VAL A 281 18.15 2.85 5.45
C VAL A 281 16.82 2.80 6.20
N GLY A 282 16.23 1.61 6.37
CA GLY A 282 15.01 1.43 7.16
C GLY A 282 15.16 1.78 8.65
N ALA A 283 16.39 1.82 9.17
CA ALA A 283 16.70 2.23 10.55
C ALA A 283 17.06 3.73 10.69
N GLY A 284 16.93 4.53 9.62
CA GLY A 284 17.15 5.98 9.64
C GLY A 284 18.61 6.42 9.51
N VAL A 285 19.55 5.53 9.19
CA VAL A 285 20.97 5.88 9.01
C VAL A 285 21.25 6.19 7.54
N THR A 286 21.62 7.43 7.23
CA THR A 286 22.16 7.79 5.90
C THR A 286 23.69 7.88 5.96
N VAL A 287 24.35 7.03 5.17
CA VAL A 287 25.81 7.09 4.97
C VAL A 287 26.08 7.87 3.70
N VAL A 288 26.77 9.01 3.82
CA VAL A 288 27.20 9.80 2.65
C VAL A 288 28.64 9.41 2.32
N LEU A 289 28.84 8.89 1.12
CA LEU A 289 30.17 8.66 0.55
C LEU A 289 30.59 9.93 -0.18
N ALA A 290 31.61 10.60 0.33
CA ALA A 290 32.25 11.71 -0.35
C ALA A 290 33.62 11.25 -0.87
N ALA A 291 33.82 11.36 -2.18
CA ALA A 291 35.11 11.12 -2.82
C ALA A 291 35.74 12.47 -3.14
N ASP A 292 36.61 12.95 -2.26
CA ASP A 292 37.40 14.16 -2.50
C ASP A 292 38.86 13.78 -2.78
N GLY A 293 39.28 13.98 -4.03
CA GLY A 293 40.64 14.26 -4.49
C GLY A 293 41.83 13.39 -4.06
N GLY A 294 41.64 12.33 -3.27
CA GLY A 294 42.73 11.51 -2.74
C GLY A 294 42.36 10.50 -1.65
N GLY A 295 41.10 10.45 -1.20
CA GLY A 295 40.63 9.42 -0.27
C GLY A 295 39.11 9.28 -0.23
N LEU A 296 38.63 8.09 0.12
CA LEU A 296 37.23 7.86 0.46
C LEU A 296 37.00 8.28 1.92
N GLY A 297 36.20 9.32 2.13
CA GLY A 297 35.75 9.75 3.46
C GLY A 297 34.36 9.19 3.78
N PHE A 298 34.18 8.69 5.00
CA PHE A 298 32.86 8.27 5.50
C PHE A 298 32.32 9.32 6.47
N GLY A 299 31.17 9.90 6.15
CA GLY A 299 30.42 10.78 7.05
C GLY A 299 29.12 10.12 7.50
N PHE A 300 28.87 10.08 8.80
CA PHE A 300 27.60 9.63 9.36
C PHE A 300 26.74 10.84 9.72
N ARG A 301 25.48 10.84 9.27
CA ARG A 301 24.47 11.80 9.71
C ARG A 301 23.37 11.02 10.43
N PHE A 302 23.14 11.37 11.68
CA PHE A 302 22.07 10.83 12.53
C PHE A 302 20.89 11.80 12.54
#